data_AF-A0A517PVU4-F1
#
_entry.id   AF-A0A517PVU4-F1
#
_cell.length_a   1.000
_cell.length_b   1.000
_cell.length_c   1.000
_cell.angle_alpha   90.00
_cell.angle_beta   90.00
_cell.angle_gamma   90.00
#
_symmetry.space_group_name_H-M   'P 1'
#
loop_
_entity.id
_entity.type
_entity.pdbx_description
1 polymer ?
#
loop_
_entity_poly.entity_id
_entity_poly.type
_entity_poly.pdbx_seq_one_letter_code
_entity_poly.pdbx_strand_id
1 'polypeptide(L)' 'MKQTDLNRAVALATGETISTVKRLGFLLSEPQETVDPNSEMSGPLVIDWDELDNHRLSPQTEGLNHVPSWV' A
#
# COMPACT_ATOMS: atom_id res chain seq x y z
N MET A 1 -21.35 -5.47 1.45
CA MET A 1 -20.51 -5.86 2.60
C MET A 1 -19.58 -4.68 2.90
N LYS A 2 -19.43 -4.27 4.17
CA LYS A 2 -18.51 -3.18 4.54
C LYS A 2 -17.08 -3.72 4.65
N GLN A 3 -16.06 -2.85 4.52
CA GLN A 3 -14.66 -3.23 4.71
C GLN A 3 -14.42 -3.92 6.06
N THR A 4 -15.10 -3.47 7.11
CA THR A 4 -15.02 -4.06 8.45
C THR A 4 -15.49 -5.52 8.49
N ASP A 5 -16.50 -5.87 7.68
CA ASP A 5 -17.03 -7.22 7.62
C ASP A 5 -16.02 -8.15 6.92
N LEU A 6 -15.41 -7.70 5.83
CA LEU A 6 -14.34 -8.40 5.12
C LEU A 6 -13.12 -8.62 6.02
N ASN A 7 -12.67 -7.54 6.68
CA ASN A 7 -11.55 -7.61 7.63
C ASN A 7 -11.83 -8.62 8.74
N ARG A 8 -13.04 -8.62 9.30
CA ARG A 8 -13.41 -9.58 10.35
C ARG A 8 -13.39 -11.02 9.81
N ALA A 9 -13.94 -11.26 8.62
CA ALA A 9 -13.97 -12.58 8.02
C ALA A 9 -12.55 -13.12 7.74
N VAL A 10 -11.67 -12.28 7.20
CA VAL A 10 -10.27 -12.64 6.93
C VAL A 10 -9.53 -12.96 8.23
N ALA A 11 -9.67 -12.13 9.26
CA ALA A 11 -9.04 -12.36 10.55
C ALA A 11 -9.53 -13.67 11.20
N LEU A 12 -10.83 -13.96 11.12
CA LEU A 12 -11.40 -15.21 11.66
C LEU A 12 -10.93 -16.45 10.89
N ALA A 13 -10.82 -16.37 9.56
CA ALA A 13 -10.42 -17.50 8.73
C ALA A 13 -8.92 -17.82 8.85
N THR A 14 -8.08 -16.80 9.06
CA THR A 14 -6.62 -16.94 9.11
C THR A 14 -6.07 -17.07 10.53
N GLY A 15 -6.81 -16.59 11.53
CA GLY A 15 -6.30 -16.43 12.90
C GLY A 15 -5.35 -15.23 13.07
N GLU A 16 -5.14 -14.44 12.01
CA GLU A 16 -4.17 -13.35 11.98
C GLU A 16 -4.82 -11.97 12.07
N THR A 17 -4.04 -10.98 12.51
CA THR A 17 -4.47 -9.58 12.45
C THR A 17 -4.38 -9.05 11.01
N ILE A 18 -5.20 -8.04 10.67
CA ILE A 18 -5.14 -7.39 9.35
C ILE A 18 -3.77 -6.74 9.10
N SER A 19 -3.10 -6.25 10.13
CA SER A 19 -1.73 -5.75 10.00
C SER A 19 -0.73 -6.85 9.69
N THR A 20 -0.90 -8.08 10.24
CA THR A 20 -0.07 -9.23 9.84
C THR A 20 -0.31 -9.58 8.37
N VAL A 21 -1.58 -9.73 7.97
CA VAL A 21 -1.95 -10.08 6.57
C VAL A 21 -1.36 -9.08 5.57
N LYS A 22 -1.42 -7.78 5.87
CA LYS A 22 -0.79 -6.72 5.06
C LYS A 22 0.73 -6.84 5.02
N ARG A 23 1.38 -7.19 6.14
CA ARG A 23 2.84 -7.38 6.21
C ARG A 23 3.30 -8.59 5.40
N LEU A 24 2.45 -9.61 5.27
CA LEU A 24 2.70 -10.78 4.42
C LEU A 24 2.53 -10.47 2.92
N GLY A 25 2.15 -9.25 2.56
CA GLY A 25 2.04 -8.81 1.17
C GLY A 25 0.65 -8.95 0.56
N PHE A 26 -0.37 -9.28 1.35
CA PHE A 26 -1.75 -9.31 0.87
C PHE A 26 -2.45 -7.98 1.09
N LEU A 27 -3.11 -7.50 0.04
CA LEU A 27 -4.04 -6.37 0.11
C LEU A 27 -5.47 -6.89 0.06
N LEU A 28 -6.33 -6.36 0.92
CA LEU A 28 -7.75 -6.67 0.92
C LEU A 28 -8.48 -5.62 0.09
N SER A 29 -9.22 -6.07 -0.93
CA SER A 29 -9.98 -5.21 -1.83
C SER A 29 -10.95 -4.32 -1.06
N GLU A 30 -10.94 -3.01 -1.33
CA GLU A 30 -11.96 -2.12 -0.78
C GLU A 30 -13.27 -2.20 -1.57
N PRO A 31 -14.45 -2.15 -0.92
CA PRO A 31 -15.74 -2.27 -1.59
C PRO A 31 -16.01 -1.23 -2.68
N GLN A 32 -15.31 -0.10 -2.67
CA GLN A 32 -15.42 0.96 -3.69
C GLN A 32 -14.28 0.90 -4.72
N GLU A 33 -13.27 0.08 -4.49
CA GLU A 33 -12.13 -0.06 -5.36
C GLU A 33 -12.45 -1.10 -6.44
N THR A 34 -12.93 -0.62 -7.58
CA THR A 34 -13.03 -1.44 -8.79
C THR A 34 -11.63 -1.59 -9.38
N VAL A 35 -10.91 -2.63 -8.95
CA VAL A 35 -9.64 -3.00 -9.56
C VAL A 35 -9.95 -3.67 -10.90
N ASP A 36 -9.76 -2.97 -12.00
CA ASP A 36 -9.78 -3.58 -13.33
C ASP A 36 -8.44 -4.33 -13.52
N PRO A 37 -8.44 -5.66 -13.61
CA PRO A 37 -7.22 -6.44 -13.75
C PRO A 37 -6.48 -6.17 -15.07
N ASN A 38 -7.14 -5.54 -16.05
CA ASN A 38 -6.55 -5.15 -17.32
C ASN A 38 -6.25 -3.64 -17.39
N SER A 39 -6.37 -2.91 -16.27
CA SER A 39 -6.11 -1.48 -16.27
C SER A 39 -4.63 -1.20 -16.51
N GLU A 40 -4.32 -0.58 -17.64
CA GLU A 40 -2.96 -0.07 -17.93
C GLU A 40 -2.52 1.04 -16.95
N MET A 41 -3.47 1.59 -16.19
CA MET A 41 -3.26 2.66 -15.19
C MET A 41 -3.03 2.12 -13.78
N SER A 42 -3.32 0.83 -13.52
CA SER A 42 -2.88 0.20 -12.29
C SER A 42 -1.36 0.14 -12.37
N GLY A 43 -0.69 0.84 -11.46
CA GLY A 43 0.77 0.81 -11.31
C GLY A 43 1.30 -0.62 -11.18
N PRO A 44 2.62 -0.81 -11.03
CA PRO A 44 3.22 -2.13 -11.12
C PRO A 44 2.50 -3.14 -10.22
N LEU A 45 1.87 -4.15 -10.84
CA LEU A 45 1.18 -5.25 -10.15
C LEU A 45 2.15 -6.17 -9.38
N VAL A 46 3.44 -5.83 -9.42
CA VAL A 46 4.54 -6.49 -8.75
C VAL A 46 5.25 -5.43 -7.90
N ILE A 47 5.30 -5.66 -6.60
CA ILE A 47 6.01 -4.81 -5.65
C ILE A 47 7.41 -5.39 -5.48
N ASP A 48 8.45 -4.56 -5.69
CA ASP A 48 9.80 -4.86 -5.23
C ASP A 48 9.87 -4.59 -3.72
N TRP A 49 9.99 -5.66 -2.94
CA TRP A 49 10.02 -5.58 -1.47
C TRP A 49 11.30 -4.93 -0.96
N ASP A 50 12.43 -5.13 -1.64
CA ASP A 50 13.72 -4.58 -1.23
C ASP A 50 13.74 -3.05 -1.47
N GLU A 51 13.20 -2.61 -2.61
CA GLU A 51 13.03 -1.18 -2.91
C GLU A 51 12.08 -0.50 -1.91
N LEU A 52 10.93 -1.12 -1.63
CA LEU A 52 9.94 -0.57 -0.72
C LEU A 52 10.47 -0.44 0.72
N ASP A 53 11.22 -1.44 1.20
CA ASP A 53 11.83 -1.38 2.53
C ASP A 53 12.94 -0.34 2.61
N ASN A 54 13.73 -0.14 1.54
CA ASN A 54 14.69 0.96 1.45
C ASN A 54 14.01 2.34 1.57
N HIS A 55 12.84 2.54 0.94
CA HIS A 55 12.08 3.77 1.08
C HIS A 55 11.58 4.01 2.52
N ARG A 56 11.14 2.95 3.21
CA ARG A 56 10.66 3.04 4.61
C ARG A 56 11.78 3.36 5.59
N LEU A 57 12.99 2.87 5.31
CA LEU A 57 14.17 3.05 6.14
C LEU A 57 14.90 4.38 5.86
N SER A 58 14.63 5.02 4.72
CA SER A 58 15.15 6.37 4.47
C SER A 58 14.53 7.35 5.48
N PRO A 59 15.32 7.97 6.37
CA PRO A 59 14.81 9.07 7.18
C PRO A 59 14.39 10.18 6.23
N GLN A 60 13.23 10.78 6.48
CA GLN A 60 12.73 11.96 5.78
C GLN A 60 13.65 13.16 6.07
N THR A 61 14.84 13.17 5.49
CA THR A 61 15.68 14.35 5.36
C THR A 61 15.47 14.90 3.97
N GLU A 62 14.61 15.90 3.84
CA GLU A 62 14.87 17.15 3.10
C GLU A 62 13.57 17.93 2.89
N GLY A 63 13.18 18.66 3.93
CA GLY A 63 12.71 20.03 3.70
C GLY A 63 13.94 20.93 3.59
N LEU A 64 14.42 21.22 2.38
CA LEU A 64 15.37 22.32 2.12
C LEU A 64 15.05 23.02 0.79
N ASN A 65 14.23 24.06 0.91
CA ASN A 65 14.27 25.34 0.18
C ASN A 65 14.96 25.37 -1.20
N HIS A 66 14.17 25.22 -2.26
CA HIS A 66 14.55 25.78 -3.57
C HIS A 66 13.81 27.10 -3.78
N VAL A 67 14.46 28.22 -3.45
CA VAL A 67 14.02 29.56 -3.88
C VAL A 67 14.51 29.74 -5.32
N PRO A 68 13.66 30.04 -6.31
CA PRO A 68 14.14 30.21 -7.68
C PRO A 68 14.77 31.60 -7.83
N SER A 69 16.07 31.63 -8.14
CA SER A 69 16.77 32.82 -8.63
C SER A 69 16.37 33.04 -10.09
N TRP A 70 15.71 34.17 -10.37
CA TRP A 70 15.48 34.65 -11.74
C TRP A 70 16.40 35.84 -12.00
N VAL A 71 17.17 35.73 -13.08
CA VAL A 71 17.78 36.83 -13.85
C VAL A 71 16.70 37.52 -14.66
#